data_AF-I4EG73-F1
#
_entry.id   AF-I4EG73-F1
#
_cell.length_a   1.000
_cell.length_b   1.000
_cell.length_c   1.000
_cell.angle_alpha   90.00
_cell.angle_beta   90.00
_cell.angle_gamma   90.00
#
_symmetry.space_group_name_H-M   'P 1'
#
loop_
_entity.id
_entity.type
_entity.pdbx_description
1 polymer ?
#
loop_
_entity_poly.entity_id
_entity_poly.type
_entity_poly.pdbx_seq_one_letter_code
_entity_poly.pdbx_strand_id
1 'polypeptide(L)'
;MARLSAGAIRWVHQSVRFVLLTSLLLTSTFTALTTAPQRAGASDEITEAINTINTYRTWLGLPPMSRNPALEAAATAHARYYQANAGDSSMSGMGLHAETPGHPGFTGADMQDRAKAQGYSGSVNENIGMSGSPMASLDWFIGTINHRLTLIDPRYTDIGIGAINDGGSRIEVVDVGAPTWSDTASPDWVAWPPDGTSGVGLSFSGEAPNPFPGASYPVGYPITLKYHGAGTVSFDSATLAANGQNVPVIAATGSGWLTQRTYMIAATQPLQPDTAYTITVQGSANGNGFTRTWSFRTEKAATERLASSAPLNVNDLPPGVATTDPAIQRAWWVADYPVLTHSAQRSWLWGPDVFSDQQEPFAEASGGKRQVDYFDKGRMEITNPDGDRSSEWFVTSGLLVHDMILGAAQTGESTFEQAKPAEVELAGDPLSVNPDAPTYASLNHLAAVADGRRAANRHGQGVQETLDRAGNVGTDPSLGGYTTLAGYDDVTGHNIAGVFSDWMATRDYDPLYVIGRPLAEPYWVRTRVAGIEEWVLVQAFERRVLTFNPANTPEWRIEMGNAGRHYYEWRYKKAPPGS
;
A
#
# COMPACT_ATOMS: atom_id res chain seq x y z
N MET A 1 -7.55 41.76 79.35
CA MET A 1 -8.95 42.11 79.69
C MET A 1 -9.68 42.50 78.41
N ALA A 2 -10.97 42.19 78.31
CA ALA A 2 -11.74 42.31 77.07
C ALA A 2 -12.49 43.65 76.94
N ARG A 3 -12.81 44.06 75.70
CA ARG A 3 -14.19 44.28 75.20
C ARG A 3 -14.18 44.96 73.80
N LEU A 4 -15.10 44.51 72.93
CA LEU A 4 -16.16 45.25 72.22
C LEU A 4 -15.86 46.65 71.63
N SER A 5 -16.46 47.13 70.52
CA SER A 5 -17.29 46.55 69.46
C SER A 5 -17.73 47.67 68.48
N ALA A 6 -17.96 47.33 67.20
CA ALA A 6 -18.88 48.00 66.26
C ALA A 6 -18.64 49.47 65.82
N GLY A 7 -19.08 49.79 64.58
CA GLY A 7 -19.48 51.16 64.21
C GLY A 7 -19.18 51.63 62.79
N ALA A 8 -20.13 51.43 61.85
CA ALA A 8 -20.44 52.19 60.62
C ALA A 8 -19.30 52.76 59.71
N ILE A 9 -19.19 52.47 58.40
CA ILE A 9 -20.14 52.59 57.25
C ILE A 9 -20.27 54.02 56.66
N ARG A 10 -19.80 54.13 55.38
CA ARG A 10 -20.11 55.10 54.28
C ARG A 10 -19.60 56.56 54.38
N TRP A 11 -19.38 57.34 53.30
CA TRP A 11 -19.37 57.12 51.83
C TRP A 11 -18.17 57.89 51.17
N VAL A 12 -17.27 57.20 50.45
CA VAL A 12 -16.84 57.46 49.04
C VAL A 12 -16.38 58.87 48.57
N HIS A 13 -15.17 58.95 48.01
CA HIS A 13 -14.96 59.07 46.55
C HIS A 13 -13.59 58.55 46.11
N GLN A 14 -13.47 58.18 44.84
CA GLN A 14 -12.38 57.38 44.27
C GLN A 14 -11.02 58.10 44.29
N SER A 15 -9.94 57.33 44.38
CA SER A 15 -8.58 57.78 44.08
C SER A 15 -7.79 56.65 43.44
N VAL A 16 -7.33 56.88 42.21
CA VAL A 16 -6.49 55.94 41.46
C VAL A 16 -5.12 55.84 42.15
N ARG A 17 -4.66 54.62 42.42
CA ARG A 17 -3.26 54.34 42.74
C ARG A 17 -2.78 53.08 42.02
N PHE A 18 -1.61 53.20 41.41
CA PHE A 18 -0.85 52.09 40.85
C PHE A 18 -0.54 51.04 41.92
N VAL A 19 -0.72 49.77 41.56
CA VAL A 19 -0.12 48.61 42.23
C VAL A 19 0.44 47.72 41.13
N LEU A 20 1.73 47.37 41.21
CA LEU A 20 2.28 46.30 40.39
C LEU A 20 1.61 44.98 40.83
N LEU A 21 0.87 44.34 39.92
CA LEU A 21 0.60 42.90 40.04
C LEU A 21 1.57 42.15 39.12
N THR A 22 2.35 41.27 39.71
CA THR A 22 2.99 40.15 39.02
C THR A 22 1.92 39.29 38.37
N SER A 23 1.90 39.24 37.04
CA SER A 23 1.02 38.37 36.27
C SER A 23 1.31 36.90 36.59
N LEU A 24 0.40 36.26 37.32
CA LEU A 24 0.40 34.81 37.48
C LEU A 24 0.06 34.19 36.12
N LEU A 25 1.04 33.64 35.40
CA LEU A 25 0.75 32.82 34.23
C LEU A 25 -0.01 31.58 34.68
N LEU A 26 -1.33 31.57 34.49
CA LEU A 26 -2.05 30.32 34.34
C LEU A 26 -1.61 29.72 33.01
N THR A 27 -0.63 28.82 33.08
CA THR A 27 -0.39 27.85 32.01
C THR A 27 -1.59 26.93 31.92
N SER A 28 -2.57 27.31 31.12
CA SER A 28 -3.62 26.40 30.66
C SER A 28 -2.94 25.26 29.90
N THR A 29 -2.72 24.13 30.58
CA THR A 29 -2.35 22.88 29.94
C THR A 29 -3.51 22.47 29.05
N PHE A 30 -3.45 22.87 27.77
CA PHE A 30 -4.20 22.18 26.74
C PHE A 30 -3.70 20.74 26.73
N THR A 31 -4.45 19.86 27.39
CA THR A 31 -4.46 18.45 27.01
C THR A 31 -4.88 18.42 25.56
N ALA A 32 -3.90 18.27 24.67
CA ALA A 32 -4.18 17.84 23.32
C ALA A 32 -4.96 16.54 23.44
N LEU A 33 -6.25 16.60 23.10
CA LEU A 33 -6.98 15.39 22.74
C LEU A 33 -6.30 14.91 21.47
N THR A 34 -5.30 14.06 21.64
CA THR A 34 -4.80 13.21 20.57
C THR A 34 -5.98 12.37 20.14
N THR A 35 -6.67 12.81 19.09
CA THR A 35 -7.45 11.91 18.25
C THR A 35 -6.46 10.86 17.79
N ALA A 36 -6.48 9.70 18.45
CA ALA A 36 -5.70 8.56 18.02
C ALA A 36 -6.03 8.34 16.54
N PRO A 37 -5.05 7.96 15.69
CA PRO A 37 -5.34 7.60 14.32
C PRO A 37 -6.48 6.59 14.35
N GLN A 38 -7.56 6.91 13.64
CA GLN A 38 -8.70 6.00 13.53
C GLN A 38 -8.13 4.72 12.92
N ARG A 39 -8.15 3.62 13.68
CA ARG A 39 -7.63 2.33 13.22
C ARG A 39 -8.26 2.05 11.86
N ALA A 40 -7.43 1.65 10.90
CA ALA A 40 -7.87 1.14 9.62
C ALA A 40 -8.96 0.08 9.86
N GLY A 41 -9.97 0.03 9.00
CA GLY A 41 -10.98 -1.03 9.10
C GLY A 41 -10.28 -2.37 8.92
N ALA A 42 -10.77 -3.44 9.57
CA ALA A 42 -10.20 -4.77 9.36
C ALA A 42 -10.19 -5.18 7.86
N SER A 43 -11.14 -4.68 7.07
CA SER A 43 -11.19 -4.81 5.60
C SER A 43 -10.01 -4.14 4.88
N ASP A 44 -9.53 -3.01 5.39
CA ASP A 44 -8.43 -2.25 4.80
C ASP A 44 -7.09 -2.95 5.11
N GLU A 45 -6.87 -3.35 6.37
CA GLU A 45 -5.69 -4.15 6.76
C GLU A 45 -5.66 -5.53 6.08
N ILE A 46 -6.81 -6.16 5.84
CA ILE A 46 -6.90 -7.39 5.03
C ILE A 46 -6.43 -7.14 3.59
N THR A 47 -6.80 -6.01 3.00
CA THR A 47 -6.41 -5.65 1.64
C THR A 47 -4.91 -5.33 1.57
N GLU A 48 -4.36 -4.58 2.54
CA GLU A 48 -2.91 -4.33 2.67
C GLU A 48 -2.14 -5.66 2.81
N ALA A 49 -2.63 -6.59 3.63
CA ALA A 49 -1.99 -7.90 3.83
C ALA A 49 -1.93 -8.73 2.55
N ILE A 50 -3.02 -8.78 1.78
CA ILE A 50 -3.06 -9.51 0.49
C ILE A 50 -2.11 -8.88 -0.54
N ASN A 51 -2.07 -7.53 -0.64
CA ASN A 51 -1.17 -6.83 -1.55
C ASN A 51 0.31 -7.04 -1.15
N THR A 52 0.59 -7.05 0.16
CA THR A 52 1.92 -7.33 0.71
C THR A 52 2.36 -8.78 0.44
N ILE A 53 1.47 -9.76 0.64
CA ILE A 53 1.71 -11.17 0.23
C ILE A 53 2.01 -11.23 -1.28
N ASN A 54 1.21 -10.59 -2.12
CA ASN A 54 1.41 -10.58 -3.57
C ASN A 54 2.70 -9.86 -4.01
N THR A 55 3.20 -8.91 -3.21
CA THR A 55 4.51 -8.28 -3.38
C THR A 55 5.64 -9.26 -3.07
N TYR A 56 5.55 -10.03 -1.98
CA TYR A 56 6.53 -11.08 -1.67
C TYR A 56 6.52 -12.22 -2.71
N ARG A 57 5.33 -12.64 -3.15
CA ARG A 57 5.14 -13.63 -4.23
C ARG A 57 5.73 -13.15 -5.55
N THR A 58 5.54 -11.87 -5.88
CA THR A 58 6.18 -11.18 -7.01
C THR A 58 7.70 -11.26 -6.96
N TRP A 59 8.34 -10.99 -5.82
CA TRP A 59 9.82 -11.04 -5.71
C TRP A 59 10.39 -12.45 -5.94
N LEU A 60 9.56 -13.47 -5.81
CA LEU A 60 9.88 -14.88 -6.00
C LEU A 60 9.48 -15.41 -7.39
N GLY A 61 8.91 -14.56 -8.26
CA GLY A 61 8.39 -14.97 -9.57
C GLY A 61 7.15 -15.89 -9.50
N LEU A 62 6.37 -15.79 -8.41
CA LEU A 62 5.16 -16.61 -8.21
C LEU A 62 3.92 -15.92 -8.79
N PRO A 63 2.89 -16.67 -9.22
CA PRO A 63 1.59 -16.10 -9.53
C PRO A 63 1.01 -15.35 -8.32
N PRO A 64 0.41 -14.16 -8.47
CA PRO A 64 -0.33 -13.52 -7.38
C PRO A 64 -1.53 -14.39 -6.97
N MET A 65 -1.95 -14.25 -5.71
CA MET A 65 -3.20 -14.80 -5.20
C MET A 65 -4.36 -13.82 -5.46
N SER A 66 -5.48 -14.35 -5.94
CA SER A 66 -6.74 -13.62 -6.14
C SER A 66 -7.67 -13.83 -4.96
N ARG A 67 -8.43 -12.80 -4.57
CA ARG A 67 -9.45 -12.94 -3.51
C ARG A 67 -10.54 -13.92 -3.92
N ASN A 68 -10.81 -14.92 -3.09
CA ASN A 68 -11.86 -15.91 -3.32
C ASN A 68 -12.97 -15.78 -2.25
N PRO A 69 -14.22 -15.44 -2.64
CA PRO A 69 -15.31 -15.24 -1.69
C PRO A 69 -15.64 -16.44 -0.80
N ALA A 70 -15.41 -17.67 -1.26
CA ALA A 70 -15.66 -18.87 -0.46
C ALA A 70 -14.60 -19.08 0.62
N LEU A 71 -13.33 -18.80 0.32
CA LEU A 71 -12.24 -18.80 1.32
C LEU A 71 -12.42 -17.66 2.33
N GLU A 72 -12.78 -16.47 1.86
CA GLU A 72 -13.01 -15.31 2.73
C GLU A 72 -14.20 -15.53 3.68
N ALA A 73 -15.26 -16.18 3.18
CA ALA A 73 -16.38 -16.62 4.01
C ALA A 73 -15.98 -17.71 5.02
N ALA A 74 -15.08 -18.64 4.65
CA ALA A 74 -14.63 -19.72 5.52
C ALA A 74 -13.75 -19.18 6.66
N ALA A 75 -12.72 -18.40 6.33
CA ALA A 75 -11.87 -17.71 7.30
C ALA A 75 -12.68 -16.80 8.24
N THR A 76 -13.66 -16.05 7.71
CA THR A 76 -14.55 -15.21 8.51
C THR A 76 -15.48 -16.02 9.41
N ALA A 77 -16.01 -17.15 8.94
CA ALA A 77 -16.81 -18.05 9.76
C ALA A 77 -15.98 -18.68 10.88
N HIS A 78 -14.73 -19.07 10.60
CA HIS A 78 -13.83 -19.66 11.58
C HIS A 78 -13.40 -18.67 12.66
N ALA A 79 -13.11 -17.42 12.28
CA ALA A 79 -12.87 -16.34 13.25
C ALA A 79 -14.09 -16.12 14.17
N ARG A 80 -15.32 -16.19 13.65
CA ARG A 80 -16.57 -16.12 14.44
C ARG A 80 -16.78 -17.34 15.32
N TYR A 81 -16.44 -18.54 14.85
CA TYR A 81 -16.44 -19.76 15.65
C TYR A 81 -15.51 -19.60 16.86
N TYR A 82 -14.28 -19.10 16.66
CA TYR A 82 -13.33 -18.84 17.74
C TYR A 82 -13.87 -17.82 18.76
N GLN A 83 -14.46 -16.71 18.31
CA GLN A 83 -15.09 -15.72 19.20
C GLN A 83 -16.26 -16.32 20.00
N ALA A 84 -17.13 -17.11 19.35
CA ALA A 84 -18.30 -17.72 19.98
C ALA A 84 -17.95 -18.79 21.04
N ASN A 85 -16.77 -19.38 20.97
CA ASN A 85 -16.27 -20.43 21.86
C ASN A 85 -15.10 -19.96 22.75
N ALA A 86 -14.85 -18.65 22.83
CA ALA A 86 -13.69 -18.09 23.51
C ALA A 86 -13.57 -18.57 24.96
N GLY A 87 -12.41 -19.15 25.29
CA GLY A 87 -12.12 -19.76 26.59
C GLY A 87 -12.15 -21.29 26.60
N ASP A 88 -12.59 -21.95 25.53
CA ASP A 88 -12.35 -23.39 25.36
C ASP A 88 -10.85 -23.67 25.14
N SER A 89 -10.27 -24.52 25.99
CA SER A 89 -8.87 -24.94 25.90
C SER A 89 -8.58 -25.82 24.68
N SER A 90 -9.61 -26.42 24.06
CA SER A 90 -9.48 -27.18 22.82
C SER A 90 -8.95 -26.33 21.66
N MET A 91 -9.30 -25.03 21.63
CA MET A 91 -8.90 -24.06 20.58
C MET A 91 -7.56 -23.40 20.90
N SER A 92 -6.54 -24.20 21.22
CA SER A 92 -5.19 -23.71 21.53
C SER A 92 -4.10 -24.54 20.86
N GLY A 93 -2.98 -23.88 20.51
CA GLY A 93 -1.93 -24.50 19.69
C GLY A 93 -2.51 -25.01 18.36
N MET A 94 -2.23 -26.25 17.99
CA MET A 94 -2.78 -26.86 16.77
C MET A 94 -4.31 -26.96 16.75
N GLY A 95 -4.97 -26.92 17.92
CA GLY A 95 -6.43 -26.91 18.01
C GLY A 95 -7.07 -25.62 17.52
N LEU A 96 -6.29 -24.55 17.30
CA LEU A 96 -6.76 -23.32 16.65
C LEU A 96 -7.32 -23.57 15.25
N HIS A 97 -6.82 -24.57 14.52
CA HIS A 97 -7.20 -24.86 13.13
C HIS A 97 -8.47 -25.72 13.00
N ALA A 98 -9.09 -26.13 14.11
CA ALA A 98 -10.16 -27.12 14.15
C ALA A 98 -11.47 -26.57 14.73
N GLU A 99 -12.59 -27.14 14.32
CA GLU A 99 -13.89 -26.89 14.95
C GLU A 99 -14.49 -28.18 15.50
N THR A 100 -15.15 -28.10 16.66
CA THR A 100 -15.77 -29.25 17.31
C THR A 100 -17.25 -29.34 16.91
N PRO A 101 -17.70 -30.47 16.31
CA PRO A 101 -19.10 -30.65 15.93
C PRO A 101 -20.07 -30.40 17.10
N GLY A 102 -21.08 -29.56 16.86
CA GLY A 102 -22.10 -29.19 17.85
C GLY A 102 -21.77 -27.95 18.70
N HIS A 103 -20.57 -27.38 18.58
CA HIS A 103 -20.26 -26.08 19.17
C HIS A 103 -20.92 -24.93 18.40
N PRO A 104 -21.28 -23.81 19.05
CA PRO A 104 -21.80 -22.62 18.39
C PRO A 104 -20.92 -22.17 17.21
N GLY A 105 -21.55 -21.92 16.06
CA GLY A 105 -20.87 -21.44 14.87
C GLY A 105 -20.16 -22.51 14.02
N PHE A 106 -20.22 -23.80 14.38
CA PHE A 106 -19.57 -24.88 13.63
C PHE A 106 -19.97 -24.90 12.14
N THR A 107 -18.98 -24.92 11.27
CA THR A 107 -19.08 -24.99 9.80
C THR A 107 -18.32 -26.16 9.19
N GLY A 108 -17.21 -26.61 9.80
CA GLY A 108 -16.42 -27.73 9.30
C GLY A 108 -15.26 -28.10 10.24
N ALA A 109 -14.94 -29.39 10.34
CA ALA A 109 -14.00 -29.88 11.36
C ALA A 109 -12.55 -29.38 11.15
N ASP A 110 -12.14 -29.21 9.89
CA ASP A 110 -10.85 -28.63 9.48
C ASP A 110 -11.05 -27.58 8.38
N MET A 111 -9.97 -26.90 7.98
CA MET A 111 -9.99 -25.85 6.95
C MET A 111 -10.54 -26.33 5.60
N GLN A 112 -10.34 -27.59 5.25
CA GLN A 112 -10.82 -28.16 3.98
C GLN A 112 -12.34 -28.39 4.02
N ASP A 113 -12.88 -28.86 5.15
CA ASP A 113 -14.32 -28.97 5.38
C ASP A 113 -15.00 -27.59 5.47
N ARG A 114 -14.39 -26.62 6.17
CA ARG A 114 -14.92 -25.25 6.29
C ARG A 114 -15.03 -24.56 4.92
N ALA A 115 -13.95 -24.59 4.14
CA ALA A 115 -13.93 -24.01 2.81
C ALA A 115 -14.93 -24.68 1.87
N LYS A 116 -15.08 -26.01 1.96
CA LYS A 116 -16.08 -26.77 1.21
C LYS A 116 -17.52 -26.44 1.60
N ALA A 117 -17.78 -26.17 2.89
CA ALA A 117 -19.09 -25.70 3.34
C ALA A 117 -19.48 -24.33 2.74
N GLN A 118 -18.49 -23.50 2.38
CA GLN A 118 -18.68 -22.22 1.66
C GLN A 118 -18.60 -22.35 0.13
N GLY A 119 -18.44 -23.58 -0.40
CA GLY A 119 -18.43 -23.85 -1.84
C GLY A 119 -17.05 -23.93 -2.50
N TYR A 120 -15.95 -23.86 -1.74
CA TYR A 120 -14.60 -24.06 -2.29
C TYR A 120 -14.25 -25.54 -2.42
N SER A 121 -13.96 -26.00 -3.64
CA SER A 121 -13.66 -27.41 -3.94
C SER A 121 -12.18 -27.72 -4.16
N GLY A 122 -11.32 -26.70 -4.21
CA GLY A 122 -9.87 -26.84 -4.33
C GLY A 122 -9.19 -27.28 -3.02
N SER A 123 -7.88 -27.49 -3.07
CA SER A 123 -7.08 -27.77 -1.87
C SER A 123 -6.83 -26.51 -1.06
N VAL A 124 -7.00 -26.59 0.26
CA VAL A 124 -6.87 -25.43 1.17
C VAL A 124 -5.75 -25.65 2.19
N ASN A 125 -5.13 -24.56 2.61
CA ASN A 125 -4.19 -24.50 3.73
C ASN A 125 -4.37 -23.17 4.46
N GLU A 126 -3.98 -23.11 5.74
CA GLU A 126 -4.42 -22.05 6.65
C GLU A 126 -3.27 -21.57 7.55
N ASN A 127 -3.13 -20.25 7.69
CA ASN A 127 -2.36 -19.64 8.78
C ASN A 127 -3.31 -18.96 9.76
N ILE A 128 -3.04 -19.08 11.07
CA ILE A 128 -3.80 -18.39 12.11
C ILE A 128 -2.88 -17.48 12.93
N GLY A 129 -3.27 -16.21 13.02
CA GLY A 129 -2.66 -15.18 13.85
C GLY A 129 -3.53 -14.85 15.05
N MET A 130 -2.92 -14.22 16.05
CA MET A 130 -3.60 -13.72 17.25
C MET A 130 -2.98 -12.38 17.71
N SER A 131 -2.61 -11.52 16.75
CA SER A 131 -1.85 -10.29 17.04
C SER A 131 -2.75 -9.09 17.36
N GLY A 132 -3.98 -9.06 16.82
CA GLY A 132 -4.85 -7.89 16.81
C GLY A 132 -4.78 -7.07 15.52
N SER A 133 -4.05 -7.53 14.49
CA SER A 133 -3.90 -6.91 13.17
C SER A 133 -3.50 -7.95 12.10
N PRO A 134 -4.20 -8.05 10.96
CA PRO A 134 -3.76 -8.86 9.82
C PRO A 134 -2.32 -8.56 9.36
N MET A 135 -1.90 -7.29 9.38
CA MET A 135 -0.54 -6.90 9.01
C MET A 135 0.50 -7.37 10.02
N ALA A 136 0.26 -7.17 11.33
CA ALA A 136 1.20 -7.66 12.34
C ALA A 136 1.31 -9.20 12.37
N SER A 137 0.23 -9.91 12.03
CA SER A 137 0.24 -11.36 11.85
C SER A 137 0.98 -11.78 10.57
N LEU A 138 0.86 -11.03 9.47
CA LEU A 138 1.64 -11.25 8.24
C LEU A 138 3.14 -11.06 8.45
N ASP A 139 3.55 -9.97 9.10
CA ASP A 139 4.96 -9.69 9.43
C ASP A 139 5.56 -10.83 10.27
N TRP A 140 4.78 -11.38 11.19
CA TRP A 140 5.18 -12.58 11.93
C TRP A 140 5.23 -13.82 11.01
N PHE A 141 4.19 -14.12 10.24
CA PHE A 141 4.12 -15.30 9.37
C PHE A 141 5.33 -15.39 8.43
N ILE A 142 5.67 -14.29 7.75
CA ILE A 142 6.78 -14.24 6.80
C ILE A 142 8.16 -14.39 7.49
N GLY A 143 8.26 -14.03 8.77
CA GLY A 143 9.42 -14.26 9.63
C GLY A 143 9.62 -15.70 10.10
N THR A 144 8.64 -16.58 9.91
CA THR A 144 8.71 -18.01 10.30
C THR A 144 8.94 -18.95 9.11
N ILE A 145 9.05 -20.26 9.35
CA ILE A 145 9.17 -21.27 8.27
C ILE A 145 7.79 -21.79 7.87
N ASN A 146 6.99 -22.33 8.80
CA ASN A 146 5.78 -23.05 8.43
C ASN A 146 4.73 -22.11 7.81
N HIS A 147 4.45 -21.00 8.49
CA HIS A 147 3.45 -20.02 8.04
C HIS A 147 3.89 -19.32 6.74
N ARG A 148 5.18 -19.02 6.59
CA ARG A 148 5.70 -18.46 5.33
C ARG A 148 5.46 -19.40 4.16
N LEU A 149 5.74 -20.70 4.33
CA LEU A 149 5.71 -21.68 3.24
C LEU A 149 4.31 -21.95 2.67
N THR A 150 3.24 -21.52 3.33
CA THR A 150 1.88 -21.50 2.77
C THR A 150 1.70 -20.27 1.86
N LEU A 151 2.09 -19.08 2.33
CA LEU A 151 1.97 -17.81 1.59
C LEU A 151 2.82 -17.76 0.31
N ILE A 152 3.97 -18.44 0.30
CA ILE A 152 4.89 -18.48 -0.86
C ILE A 152 4.91 -19.81 -1.62
N ASP A 153 3.90 -20.67 -1.46
CA ASP A 153 3.77 -21.85 -2.33
C ASP A 153 3.21 -21.41 -3.71
N PRO A 154 3.84 -21.73 -4.85
CA PRO A 154 3.38 -21.29 -6.16
C PRO A 154 2.00 -21.86 -6.55
N ARG A 155 1.54 -22.93 -5.88
CA ARG A 155 0.31 -23.66 -6.22
C ARG A 155 -0.96 -23.03 -5.68
N TYR A 156 -0.85 -22.26 -4.60
CA TYR A 156 -1.99 -21.50 -4.10
C TYR A 156 -2.11 -20.22 -4.94
N THR A 157 -3.24 -20.06 -5.60
CA THR A 157 -3.59 -18.92 -6.47
C THR A 157 -4.82 -18.16 -5.97
N ASP A 158 -5.47 -18.68 -4.94
CA ASP A 158 -6.61 -18.05 -4.27
C ASP A 158 -6.25 -17.71 -2.82
N ILE A 159 -6.87 -16.67 -2.28
CA ILE A 159 -6.73 -16.29 -0.87
C ILE A 159 -8.06 -15.75 -0.31
N GLY A 160 -8.30 -16.00 0.98
CA GLY A 160 -9.34 -15.34 1.77
C GLY A 160 -8.82 -15.05 3.17
N ILE A 161 -9.15 -13.89 3.73
CA ILE A 161 -8.76 -13.53 5.09
C ILE A 161 -9.99 -13.11 5.88
N GLY A 162 -10.15 -13.65 7.09
CA GLY A 162 -11.17 -13.27 8.06
C GLY A 162 -10.52 -12.90 9.38
N ALA A 163 -10.97 -11.82 10.02
CA ALA A 163 -10.40 -11.37 11.28
C ALA A 163 -11.48 -10.91 12.28
N ILE A 164 -11.26 -11.18 13.56
CA ILE A 164 -12.01 -10.61 14.68
C ILE A 164 -11.01 -10.08 15.70
N ASN A 165 -10.93 -8.76 15.80
CA ASN A 165 -9.99 -8.03 16.67
C ASN A 165 -10.73 -7.01 17.56
N ASP A 166 -11.92 -7.40 18.03
CA ASP A 166 -12.80 -6.65 18.92
C ASP A 166 -13.31 -7.52 20.09
N GLY A 167 -14.04 -6.91 21.04
CA GLY A 167 -14.68 -7.64 22.14
C GLY A 167 -13.73 -8.36 23.12
N GLY A 168 -12.41 -8.14 23.01
CA GLY A 168 -11.38 -8.89 23.75
C GLY A 168 -10.92 -10.18 23.05
N SER A 169 -11.53 -10.54 21.91
CA SER A 169 -11.04 -11.58 21.01
C SER A 169 -10.01 -10.99 20.04
N ARG A 170 -9.03 -11.81 19.64
CA ARG A 170 -8.10 -11.51 18.56
C ARG A 170 -7.78 -12.79 17.80
N ILE A 171 -8.13 -12.84 16.53
CA ILE A 171 -7.83 -13.93 15.63
C ILE A 171 -7.82 -13.41 14.19
N GLU A 172 -6.78 -13.76 13.43
CA GLU A 172 -6.67 -13.52 12.00
C GLU A 172 -6.47 -14.85 11.28
N VAL A 173 -7.43 -15.25 10.46
CA VAL A 173 -7.41 -16.50 9.70
C VAL A 173 -7.10 -16.18 8.24
N VAL A 174 -6.06 -16.80 7.68
CA VAL A 174 -5.64 -16.66 6.27
C VAL A 174 -5.75 -18.02 5.59
N ASP A 175 -6.79 -18.20 4.80
CA ASP A 175 -7.00 -19.38 3.97
C ASP A 175 -6.38 -19.15 2.59
N VAL A 176 -5.49 -20.05 2.15
CA VAL A 176 -4.91 -20.07 0.81
C VAL A 176 -5.39 -21.30 0.03
N GLY A 177 -5.77 -21.09 -1.23
CA GLY A 177 -6.46 -22.09 -2.04
C GLY A 177 -5.79 -22.38 -3.38
N ALA A 178 -5.81 -23.66 -3.76
CA ALA A 178 -5.39 -24.17 -5.06
C ALA A 178 -6.61 -24.81 -5.75
N PRO A 179 -7.22 -24.15 -6.77
CA PRO A 179 -8.40 -24.68 -7.48
C PRO A 179 -8.21 -26.08 -8.06
N THR A 180 -6.97 -26.42 -8.42
CA THR A 180 -6.56 -27.76 -8.81
C THR A 180 -5.15 -27.97 -8.29
N TRP A 181 -4.97 -29.02 -7.48
CA TRP A 181 -3.67 -29.35 -6.93
C TRP A 181 -2.75 -29.98 -7.99
N SER A 182 -1.46 -29.67 -7.87
CA SER A 182 -0.39 -30.31 -8.64
C SER A 182 0.77 -30.65 -7.69
N ASP A 183 1.41 -31.80 -7.90
CA ASP A 183 2.63 -32.17 -7.18
C ASP A 183 3.85 -31.38 -7.65
N THR A 184 3.74 -30.70 -8.79
CA THR A 184 4.77 -29.82 -9.36
C THR A 184 4.25 -28.41 -9.59
N ALA A 185 5.15 -27.41 -9.58
CA ALA A 185 4.81 -26.03 -9.88
C ALA A 185 6.00 -25.25 -10.45
N SER A 186 5.70 -24.16 -11.16
CA SER A 186 6.68 -23.18 -11.63
C SER A 186 6.62 -21.93 -10.73
N PRO A 187 7.77 -21.33 -10.34
CA PRO A 187 9.13 -21.82 -10.56
C PRO A 187 9.43 -23.10 -9.78
N ASP A 188 10.29 -23.94 -10.37
CA ASP A 188 10.77 -25.20 -9.77
C ASP A 188 11.41 -25.02 -8.38
N TRP A 189 11.88 -23.82 -8.05
CA TRP A 189 12.64 -23.52 -6.84
C TRP A 189 12.19 -22.20 -6.23
N VAL A 190 11.89 -22.23 -4.93
CA VAL A 190 11.52 -21.04 -4.15
C VAL A 190 12.51 -20.90 -3.00
N ALA A 191 13.21 -19.75 -2.95
CA ALA A 191 14.22 -19.44 -1.95
C ALA A 191 13.78 -18.23 -1.11
N TRP A 192 13.85 -18.32 0.21
CA TRP A 192 13.58 -17.21 1.11
C TRP A 192 14.74 -17.00 2.10
N PRO A 193 15.17 -15.75 2.36
CA PRO A 193 14.80 -14.53 1.65
C PRO A 193 15.14 -14.60 0.14
N PRO A 194 14.38 -13.95 -0.75
CA PRO A 194 14.74 -13.83 -2.17
C PRO A 194 16.11 -13.18 -2.35
N ASP A 195 16.77 -13.45 -3.48
CA ASP A 195 18.06 -12.83 -3.81
C ASP A 195 17.95 -11.30 -3.90
N GLY A 196 18.92 -10.58 -3.35
CA GLY A 196 18.91 -9.11 -3.32
C GLY A 196 17.89 -8.48 -2.38
N THR A 197 17.33 -9.21 -1.41
CA THR A 197 16.45 -8.61 -0.39
C THR A 197 17.23 -7.85 0.69
N SER A 198 16.63 -6.77 1.20
CA SER A 198 17.05 -6.01 2.40
C SER A 198 15.91 -5.98 3.43
N GLY A 199 16.14 -5.38 4.61
CA GLY A 199 15.17 -5.41 5.70
C GLY A 199 14.91 -6.79 6.28
N VAL A 200 15.81 -7.76 6.07
CA VAL A 200 15.62 -9.11 6.61
C VAL A 200 15.86 -9.10 8.13
N GLY A 201 14.89 -9.59 8.89
CA GLY A 201 14.98 -9.64 10.35
C GLY A 201 16.22 -10.37 10.86
N LEU A 202 16.59 -10.13 12.12
CA LEU A 202 17.86 -10.65 12.67
C LEU A 202 17.75 -12.08 13.22
N SER A 203 16.59 -12.47 13.74
CA SER A 203 16.46 -13.67 14.56
C SER A 203 15.14 -14.41 14.40
N PHE A 204 15.17 -15.69 14.72
CA PHE A 204 14.00 -16.56 14.84
C PHE A 204 13.94 -17.15 16.24
N SER A 205 12.80 -17.00 16.92
CA SER A 205 12.58 -17.49 18.30
C SER A 205 11.88 -18.85 18.37
N GLY A 206 11.66 -19.49 17.21
CA GLY A 206 10.89 -20.72 17.08
C GLY A 206 9.43 -20.48 16.69
N GLU A 207 8.76 -21.55 16.32
CA GLU A 207 7.33 -21.62 16.03
C GLU A 207 6.83 -23.03 16.39
N ALA A 208 5.52 -23.28 16.23
CA ALA A 208 4.93 -24.59 16.48
C ALA A 208 4.26 -25.14 15.21
N PRO A 209 4.47 -26.42 14.85
CA PRO A 209 5.59 -27.29 15.24
C PRO A 209 6.99 -26.72 14.96
N ASN A 210 7.95 -27.08 15.82
CA ASN A 210 9.31 -26.54 15.81
C ASN A 210 10.15 -27.10 14.62
N PRO A 211 10.66 -26.25 13.70
CA PRO A 211 11.47 -26.67 12.55
C PRO A 211 12.94 -27.00 12.88
N PHE A 212 13.47 -26.54 14.02
CA PHE A 212 14.81 -26.91 14.50
C PHE A 212 14.77 -27.53 15.92
N PRO A 213 14.28 -28.78 16.08
CA PRO A 213 14.31 -29.49 17.36
C PRO A 213 15.74 -29.58 17.92
N GLY A 214 15.92 -29.20 19.18
CA GLY A 214 17.22 -29.21 19.85
C GLY A 214 18.10 -27.97 19.63
N ALA A 215 17.67 -26.99 18.82
CA ALA A 215 18.35 -25.71 18.72
C ALA A 215 18.23 -24.89 20.01
N SER A 216 19.26 -24.09 20.32
CA SER A 216 19.20 -23.07 21.37
C SER A 216 18.71 -21.75 20.76
N TYR A 217 17.47 -21.38 21.09
CA TYR A 217 16.82 -20.17 20.58
C TYR A 217 17.19 -18.91 21.40
N PRO A 218 17.17 -17.71 20.79
CA PRO A 218 16.88 -17.44 19.38
C PRO A 218 18.05 -17.81 18.46
N VAL A 219 17.72 -18.36 17.29
CA VAL A 219 18.66 -18.60 16.19
C VAL A 219 18.61 -17.42 15.22
N GLY A 220 19.45 -17.41 14.18
CA GLY A 220 19.34 -16.43 13.10
C GLY A 220 18.00 -16.52 12.36
N TYR A 221 17.61 -15.46 11.66
CA TYR A 221 16.40 -15.45 10.83
C TYR A 221 16.36 -16.65 9.87
N PRO A 222 15.18 -17.29 9.67
CA PRO A 222 15.14 -18.60 9.05
C PRO A 222 15.16 -18.47 7.54
N ILE A 223 16.12 -19.14 6.92
CA ILE A 223 16.32 -19.25 5.47
C ILE A 223 15.70 -20.58 5.01
N THR A 224 15.01 -20.58 3.87
CA THR A 224 14.38 -21.79 3.30
C THR A 224 14.66 -21.90 1.80
N LEU A 225 14.94 -23.11 1.33
CA LEU A 225 14.95 -23.47 -0.10
C LEU A 225 13.99 -24.64 -0.33
N LYS A 226 12.93 -24.44 -1.10
CA LYS A 226 11.91 -25.46 -1.40
C LYS A 226 11.91 -25.82 -2.88
N TYR A 227 11.84 -27.12 -3.18
CA TYR A 227 11.75 -27.66 -4.53
C TYR A 227 10.32 -28.04 -4.90
N HIS A 228 9.86 -27.48 -6.01
CA HIS A 228 8.53 -27.67 -6.60
C HIS A 228 8.57 -28.35 -7.98
N GLY A 229 9.73 -28.63 -8.55
CA GLY A 229 9.82 -29.31 -9.84
C GLY A 229 9.39 -30.78 -9.82
N ALA A 230 9.67 -31.51 -10.90
CA ALA A 230 9.37 -32.95 -10.98
C ALA A 230 10.32 -33.81 -10.12
N GLY A 231 9.88 -35.01 -9.72
CA GLY A 231 10.73 -36.05 -9.11
C GLY A 231 11.37 -35.72 -7.75
N THR A 232 12.58 -36.19 -7.49
CA THR A 232 13.20 -36.20 -6.15
C THR A 232 14.27 -35.13 -5.96
N VAL A 233 14.47 -34.71 -4.71
CA VAL A 233 15.54 -33.80 -4.28
C VAL A 233 16.23 -34.31 -3.02
N SER A 234 17.54 -34.12 -2.93
CA SER A 234 18.33 -34.23 -1.70
C SER A 234 19.08 -32.92 -1.46
N PHE A 235 19.35 -32.62 -0.19
CA PHE A 235 20.14 -31.48 0.24
C PHE A 235 21.34 -32.01 1.01
N ASP A 236 22.55 -31.66 0.55
CA ASP A 236 23.79 -32.25 1.04
C ASP A 236 24.51 -31.28 1.99
N SER A 237 24.45 -29.97 1.72
CA SER A 237 25.00 -28.95 2.63
C SER A 237 24.39 -27.55 2.44
N ALA A 238 24.46 -26.75 3.50
CA ALA A 238 24.27 -25.31 3.49
C ALA A 238 25.50 -24.63 4.10
N THR A 239 25.91 -23.50 3.54
CA THR A 239 26.90 -22.59 4.12
C THR A 239 26.38 -21.16 4.06
N LEU A 240 26.54 -20.42 5.14
CA LEU A 240 26.21 -18.99 5.24
C LEU A 240 27.51 -18.23 5.48
N ALA A 241 27.72 -17.13 4.76
CA ALA A 241 28.88 -16.28 4.92
C ALA A 241 28.48 -14.82 5.07
N ALA A 242 29.17 -14.09 5.94
CA ALA A 242 29.08 -12.63 6.08
C ALA A 242 30.47 -12.04 5.84
N ASN A 243 30.58 -11.04 4.95
CA ASN A 243 31.86 -10.42 4.59
C ASN A 243 32.97 -11.43 4.20
N GLY A 244 32.60 -12.53 3.54
CA GLY A 244 33.50 -13.61 3.15
C GLY A 244 33.96 -14.54 4.30
N GLN A 245 33.40 -14.41 5.50
CA GLN A 245 33.66 -15.29 6.64
C GLN A 245 32.47 -16.22 6.89
N ASN A 246 32.73 -17.50 7.13
CA ASN A 246 31.68 -18.49 7.40
C ASN A 246 31.00 -18.23 8.75
N VAL A 247 29.68 -18.27 8.75
CA VAL A 247 28.81 -18.17 9.92
C VAL A 247 28.31 -19.58 10.24
N PRO A 248 28.41 -20.07 11.49
CA PRO A 248 27.91 -21.39 11.86
C PRO A 248 26.39 -21.48 11.64
N VAL A 249 25.93 -22.55 10.99
CA VAL A 249 24.52 -22.79 10.69
C VAL A 249 24.01 -24.09 11.28
N ILE A 250 22.71 -24.10 11.56
CA ILE A 250 21.89 -25.31 11.70
C ILE A 250 21.17 -25.47 10.35
N ALA A 251 21.24 -26.66 9.76
CA ALA A 251 20.53 -26.96 8.52
C ALA A 251 19.85 -28.33 8.61
N ALA A 252 18.60 -28.42 8.14
CA ALA A 252 17.78 -29.61 8.24
C ALA A 252 16.84 -29.76 7.03
N THR A 253 16.66 -30.99 6.56
CA THR A 253 15.64 -31.33 5.57
C THR A 253 14.29 -31.51 6.27
N GLY A 254 13.23 -30.94 5.69
CA GLY A 254 11.87 -31.01 6.23
C GLY A 254 11.31 -32.44 6.26
N SER A 255 10.28 -32.63 7.08
CA SER A 255 9.57 -33.91 7.20
C SER A 255 8.08 -33.67 7.52
N GLY A 256 7.25 -34.69 7.29
CA GLY A 256 5.79 -34.54 7.35
C GLY A 256 5.30 -33.41 6.44
N TRP A 257 4.49 -32.52 7.00
CA TRP A 257 3.95 -31.31 6.36
C TRP A 257 4.99 -30.34 5.76
N LEU A 258 6.19 -30.22 6.35
CA LEU A 258 7.29 -29.44 5.75
C LEU A 258 7.85 -30.10 4.48
N THR A 259 7.64 -31.42 4.34
CA THR A 259 8.12 -32.30 3.25
C THR A 259 9.64 -32.40 3.14
N GLN A 260 10.12 -33.52 2.57
CA GLN A 260 11.54 -33.70 2.24
C GLN A 260 12.02 -32.77 1.10
N ARG A 261 11.12 -31.98 0.49
CA ARG A 261 11.45 -31.03 -0.58
C ARG A 261 11.83 -29.64 -0.06
N THR A 262 11.79 -29.42 1.25
CA THR A 262 12.17 -28.16 1.90
C THR A 262 13.49 -28.34 2.64
N TYR A 263 14.44 -27.45 2.43
CA TYR A 263 15.63 -27.30 3.25
C TYR A 263 15.52 -26.05 4.11
N MET A 264 15.75 -26.22 5.41
CA MET A 264 15.59 -25.20 6.45
C MET A 264 16.97 -24.88 7.01
N ILE A 265 17.33 -23.60 7.06
CA ILE A 265 18.67 -23.15 7.45
C ILE A 265 18.53 -21.95 8.39
N ALA A 266 19.32 -21.89 9.45
CA ALA A 266 19.44 -20.71 10.30
C ALA A 266 20.88 -20.60 10.83
N ALA A 267 21.37 -19.38 11.06
CA ALA A 267 22.62 -19.21 11.82
C ALA A 267 22.41 -19.69 13.26
N THR A 268 23.44 -20.25 13.92
CA THR A 268 23.33 -20.76 15.30
C THR A 268 23.10 -19.65 16.34
N GLN A 269 23.16 -18.39 15.94
CA GLN A 269 22.97 -17.16 16.74
C GLN A 269 22.24 -16.13 15.88
N PRO A 270 21.61 -15.09 16.48
CA PRO A 270 21.06 -13.95 15.75
C PRO A 270 22.06 -13.32 14.77
N LEU A 271 21.54 -12.91 13.62
CA LEU A 271 22.30 -12.21 12.59
C LEU A 271 22.68 -10.80 13.06
N GLN A 272 23.74 -10.24 12.49
CA GLN A 272 24.15 -8.86 12.74
C GLN A 272 23.29 -7.90 11.89
N PRO A 273 22.94 -6.71 12.38
CA PRO A 273 22.22 -5.71 11.60
C PRO A 273 23.06 -5.14 10.45
N ASP A 274 22.39 -4.59 9.43
CA ASP A 274 22.97 -3.96 8.22
C ASP A 274 24.13 -4.77 7.59
N THR A 275 23.98 -6.10 7.57
CA THR A 275 25.03 -7.02 7.17
C THR A 275 24.57 -7.83 5.95
N ALA A 276 25.42 -7.87 4.92
CA ALA A 276 25.19 -8.72 3.76
C ALA A 276 25.59 -10.17 4.07
N TYR A 277 24.65 -11.08 3.85
CA TYR A 277 24.80 -12.51 4.01
C TYR A 277 24.66 -13.21 2.66
N THR A 278 25.60 -14.08 2.32
CA THR A 278 25.53 -14.96 1.15
C THR A 278 25.32 -16.39 1.64
N ILE A 279 24.28 -17.05 1.13
CA ILE A 279 23.97 -18.45 1.40
C ILE A 279 24.30 -19.29 0.16
N THR A 280 24.94 -20.45 0.36
CA THR A 280 25.16 -21.46 -0.69
C THR A 280 24.60 -22.80 -0.22
N VAL A 281 23.76 -23.41 -1.06
CA VAL A 281 23.16 -24.74 -0.85
C VAL A 281 23.58 -25.68 -1.97
N GLN A 282 23.97 -26.90 -1.61
CA GLN A 282 24.33 -27.97 -2.54
C GLN A 282 23.46 -29.20 -2.31
N GLY A 283 23.21 -29.97 -3.37
CA GLY A 283 22.35 -31.14 -3.32
C GLY A 283 22.22 -31.82 -4.69
N SER A 284 21.23 -32.71 -4.82
CA SER A 284 20.86 -33.36 -6.08
C SER A 284 19.36 -33.19 -6.35
N ALA A 285 18.98 -32.92 -7.59
CA ALA A 285 17.60 -32.92 -8.05
C ALA A 285 17.47 -33.78 -9.31
N ASN A 286 16.59 -34.78 -9.27
CA ASN A 286 16.42 -35.77 -10.35
C ASN A 286 17.74 -36.47 -10.77
N GLY A 287 18.64 -36.71 -9.80
CA GLY A 287 19.95 -37.31 -10.02
C GLY A 287 21.03 -36.33 -10.52
N ASN A 288 20.69 -35.08 -10.82
CA ASN A 288 21.64 -34.05 -11.23
C ASN A 288 22.07 -33.21 -10.02
N GLY A 289 23.37 -33.09 -9.79
CA GLY A 289 23.91 -32.21 -8.76
C GLY A 289 23.59 -30.74 -9.05
N PHE A 290 23.25 -29.97 -8.02
CA PHE A 290 23.02 -28.53 -8.10
C PHE A 290 23.86 -27.76 -7.07
N THR A 291 24.10 -26.49 -7.35
CA THR A 291 24.58 -25.50 -6.38
C THR A 291 23.77 -24.24 -6.57
N ARG A 292 23.19 -23.71 -5.50
CA ARG A 292 22.43 -22.46 -5.48
C ARG A 292 23.09 -21.49 -4.53
N THR A 293 23.39 -20.30 -5.01
CA THR A 293 23.99 -19.21 -4.23
C THR A 293 23.14 -17.96 -4.42
N TRP A 294 22.79 -17.30 -3.32
CA TRP A 294 22.06 -16.03 -3.33
C TRP A 294 22.43 -15.23 -2.07
N SER A 295 22.08 -13.94 -2.04
CA SER A 295 22.41 -13.05 -0.91
C SER A 295 21.23 -12.21 -0.46
N PHE A 296 21.27 -11.78 0.80
CA PHE A 296 20.34 -10.81 1.38
C PHE A 296 21.08 -9.89 2.36
N ARG A 297 20.46 -8.77 2.73
CA ARG A 297 20.92 -7.82 3.75
C ARG A 297 19.94 -7.81 4.92
N THR A 298 20.48 -7.88 6.12
CA THR A 298 19.68 -7.73 7.34
C THR A 298 19.23 -6.29 7.58
N GLU A 299 18.12 -6.14 8.30
CA GLU A 299 17.64 -4.85 8.80
C GLU A 299 18.74 -4.06 9.52
N LYS A 300 18.74 -2.75 9.32
CA LYS A 300 19.55 -1.78 10.06
C LYS A 300 18.91 -1.40 11.40
N ALA A 301 17.59 -1.47 11.46
CA ALA A 301 16.78 -1.28 12.66
C ALA A 301 15.45 -2.04 12.52
N ALA A 302 14.85 -2.45 13.64
CA ALA A 302 13.61 -3.24 13.69
C ALA A 302 12.33 -2.54 13.14
N THR A 303 12.48 -1.37 12.52
CA THR A 303 11.42 -0.65 11.79
C THR A 303 11.63 -0.65 10.29
N GLU A 304 12.75 -1.21 9.78
CA GLU A 304 13.00 -1.38 8.36
C GLU A 304 12.11 -2.50 7.82
N ARG A 305 11.24 -2.18 6.86
CA ARG A 305 10.43 -3.19 6.17
C ARG A 305 11.31 -3.98 5.19
N LEU A 306 10.94 -5.23 4.94
CA LEU A 306 11.49 -6.03 3.84
C LEU A 306 11.39 -5.25 2.52
N ALA A 307 12.45 -5.30 1.71
CA ALA A 307 12.48 -4.78 0.35
C ALA A 307 13.28 -5.73 -0.55
N SER A 308 13.11 -5.63 -1.87
CA SER A 308 13.82 -6.46 -2.84
C SER A 308 14.38 -5.65 -4.00
N SER A 309 15.68 -5.86 -4.28
CA SER A 309 16.33 -5.40 -5.52
C SER A 309 16.40 -6.50 -6.59
N ALA A 310 15.63 -7.58 -6.46
CA ALA A 310 15.63 -8.67 -7.45
C ALA A 310 15.17 -8.18 -8.83
N PRO A 311 15.87 -8.54 -9.93
CA PRO A 311 15.45 -8.16 -11.28
C PRO A 311 14.07 -8.72 -11.63
N LEU A 312 13.24 -7.90 -12.27
CA LEU A 312 12.00 -8.36 -12.88
C LEU A 312 12.27 -9.21 -14.12
N ASN A 313 11.42 -10.21 -14.37
CA ASN A 313 11.38 -10.87 -15.67
C ASN A 313 10.71 -9.92 -16.67
N VAL A 314 11.51 -9.27 -17.51
CA VAL A 314 11.04 -8.28 -18.49
C VAL A 314 10.04 -8.83 -19.52
N ASN A 315 9.94 -10.15 -19.68
CA ASN A 315 8.96 -10.78 -20.58
C ASN A 315 7.54 -10.78 -20.00
N ASP A 316 7.38 -10.58 -18.69
CA ASP A 316 6.09 -10.50 -18.01
C ASP A 316 5.57 -9.04 -17.94
N LEU A 317 6.34 -8.08 -18.46
CA LEU A 317 6.01 -6.65 -18.52
C LEU A 317 5.35 -6.27 -19.87
N PRO A 318 4.48 -5.24 -19.88
CA PRO A 318 4.07 -4.56 -21.11
C PRO A 318 5.29 -4.05 -21.91
N PRO A 319 5.23 -4.03 -23.26
CA PRO A 319 6.39 -3.71 -24.11
C PRO A 319 7.06 -2.37 -23.83
N GLY A 320 6.30 -1.30 -23.56
CA GLY A 320 6.85 0.00 -23.19
C GLY A 320 7.53 -0.04 -21.81
N VAL A 321 6.82 -0.55 -20.79
CA VAL A 321 7.37 -0.73 -19.43
C VAL A 321 8.67 -1.54 -19.46
N ALA A 322 8.73 -2.62 -20.24
CA ALA A 322 9.91 -3.48 -20.39
C ALA A 322 11.18 -2.76 -20.89
N THR A 323 11.04 -1.59 -21.52
CA THR A 323 12.17 -0.76 -21.99
C THR A 323 12.61 0.33 -21.00
N THR A 324 11.87 0.55 -19.91
CA THR A 324 12.18 1.58 -18.90
C THR A 324 13.30 1.17 -17.93
N ASP A 325 13.76 2.09 -17.07
CA ASP A 325 14.70 1.75 -15.99
C ASP A 325 14.06 0.74 -15.00
N PRO A 326 14.81 -0.24 -14.47
CA PRO A 326 14.29 -1.22 -13.52
C PRO A 326 13.52 -0.66 -12.31
N ALA A 327 13.79 0.58 -11.87
CA ALA A 327 13.01 1.22 -10.80
C ALA A 327 11.59 1.60 -11.27
N ILE A 328 11.43 2.03 -12.52
CA ILE A 328 10.14 2.33 -13.15
C ILE A 328 9.38 1.03 -13.42
N GLN A 329 10.07 0.00 -13.94
CA GLN A 329 9.51 -1.36 -14.06
C GLN A 329 8.98 -1.86 -12.71
N ARG A 330 9.75 -1.65 -11.63
CA ARG A 330 9.39 -2.08 -10.26
C ARG A 330 8.17 -1.34 -9.74
N ALA A 331 8.13 -0.01 -9.89
CA ALA A 331 7.02 0.84 -9.46
C ALA A 331 5.73 0.53 -10.23
N TRP A 332 5.82 0.36 -11.56
CA TRP A 332 4.67 -0.05 -12.37
C TRP A 332 4.18 -1.44 -11.98
N TRP A 333 5.09 -2.41 -11.78
CA TRP A 333 4.69 -3.76 -11.41
C TRP A 333 3.91 -3.79 -10.10
N VAL A 334 4.41 -3.15 -9.04
CA VAL A 334 3.71 -3.13 -7.75
C VAL A 334 2.33 -2.47 -7.88
N ALA A 335 2.25 -1.39 -8.66
CA ALA A 335 1.02 -0.63 -8.83
C ALA A 335 -0.03 -1.29 -9.73
N ASP A 336 0.36 -1.85 -10.88
CA ASP A 336 -0.56 -2.10 -11.99
C ASP A 336 -0.46 -3.52 -12.59
N TYR A 337 0.58 -4.31 -12.29
CA TYR A 337 0.59 -5.74 -12.65
C TYR A 337 -0.58 -6.54 -12.03
N PRO A 338 -1.06 -6.26 -10.79
CA PRO A 338 -2.26 -6.90 -10.27
C PRO A 338 -3.53 -6.58 -11.07
N VAL A 339 -3.61 -5.38 -11.67
CA VAL A 339 -4.73 -4.98 -12.54
C VAL A 339 -4.62 -5.69 -13.89
N LEU A 340 -3.41 -5.73 -14.49
CA LEU A 340 -3.14 -6.43 -15.75
C LEU A 340 -3.47 -7.93 -15.66
N THR A 341 -3.12 -8.57 -14.54
CA THR A 341 -3.36 -10.01 -14.31
C THR A 341 -4.76 -10.33 -13.78
N HIS A 342 -5.63 -9.33 -13.62
CA HIS A 342 -6.97 -9.44 -13.03
C HIS A 342 -7.01 -10.00 -11.59
N SER A 343 -5.88 -9.97 -10.88
CA SER A 343 -5.81 -10.33 -9.45
C SER A 343 -6.29 -9.20 -8.53
N ALA A 344 -6.33 -7.96 -9.03
CA ALA A 344 -6.98 -6.82 -8.39
C ALA A 344 -8.10 -6.23 -9.27
N GLN A 345 -9.29 -6.01 -8.67
CA GLN A 345 -10.44 -5.39 -9.34
C GLN A 345 -10.52 -3.90 -8.97
N ARG A 346 -9.69 -3.08 -9.63
CA ARG A 346 -9.70 -1.60 -9.52
C ARG A 346 -9.20 -0.94 -10.80
N SER A 347 -9.35 0.38 -10.89
CA SER A 347 -8.75 1.18 -11.97
C SER A 347 -7.21 1.22 -11.89
N TRP A 348 -6.60 1.54 -13.03
CA TRP A 348 -5.15 1.71 -13.20
C TRP A 348 -4.62 2.92 -12.41
N LEU A 349 -3.43 2.79 -11.83
CA LEU A 349 -2.74 3.88 -11.13
C LEU A 349 -1.89 4.73 -12.07
N TRP A 350 -1.23 4.08 -13.02
CA TRP A 350 -0.42 4.68 -14.07
C TRP A 350 -1.03 4.42 -15.43
N GLY A 351 -1.34 3.16 -15.74
CA GLY A 351 -1.90 2.75 -17.03
C GLY A 351 -1.39 1.39 -17.49
N PRO A 352 -1.95 0.86 -18.61
CA PRO A 352 -1.63 -0.48 -19.10
C PRO A 352 -0.21 -0.61 -19.68
N ASP A 353 0.39 0.48 -20.19
CA ASP A 353 1.77 0.51 -20.71
C ASP A 353 2.32 1.96 -20.72
N VAL A 354 3.62 2.10 -20.96
CA VAL A 354 4.26 3.38 -21.33
C VAL A 354 3.96 3.68 -22.80
N PHE A 355 3.40 4.86 -23.08
CA PHE A 355 3.12 5.29 -24.46
C PHE A 355 4.21 6.20 -25.07
N SER A 356 5.10 6.78 -24.23
CA SER A 356 6.26 7.57 -24.69
C SER A 356 7.30 7.69 -23.58
N ASP A 357 8.56 7.43 -23.90
CA ASP A 357 9.73 7.93 -23.18
C ASP A 357 10.08 9.36 -23.64
N GLN A 358 10.73 10.15 -22.78
CA GLN A 358 11.25 11.49 -23.05
C GLN A 358 12.49 11.80 -22.21
N GLN A 359 13.29 12.76 -22.67
CA GLN A 359 14.47 13.31 -21.97
C GLN A 359 14.29 14.82 -21.80
N GLU A 360 13.62 15.22 -20.72
CA GLU A 360 13.17 16.60 -20.47
C GLU A 360 14.23 17.45 -19.78
N PRO A 361 14.35 18.75 -20.10
CA PRO A 361 15.22 19.67 -19.36
C PRO A 361 14.87 19.70 -17.86
N PHE A 362 15.88 19.54 -17.01
CA PHE A 362 15.77 19.73 -15.57
C PHE A 362 17.10 20.27 -15.03
N ALA A 363 17.11 21.49 -14.49
CA ALA A 363 18.33 22.25 -14.22
C ALA A 363 19.30 21.57 -13.23
N GLU A 364 18.76 20.90 -12.21
CA GLU A 364 19.51 20.22 -11.15
C GLU A 364 19.85 18.75 -11.50
N ALA A 365 19.35 18.22 -12.62
CA ALA A 365 19.61 16.84 -13.03
C ALA A 365 21.02 16.66 -13.62
N SER A 366 21.58 15.45 -13.47
CA SER A 366 22.89 15.11 -14.05
C SER A 366 22.84 15.21 -15.58
N GLY A 367 23.61 16.12 -16.17
CA GLY A 367 23.54 16.44 -17.59
C GLY A 367 22.41 17.41 -18.01
N GLY A 368 21.71 18.02 -17.05
CA GLY A 368 20.67 19.02 -17.29
C GLY A 368 19.34 18.46 -17.82
N LYS A 369 19.13 17.14 -17.69
CA LYS A 369 17.91 16.45 -18.14
C LYS A 369 17.49 15.33 -17.19
N ARG A 370 16.18 15.15 -17.03
CA ARG A 370 15.57 13.98 -16.38
C ARG A 370 15.03 12.98 -17.42
N GLN A 371 15.06 11.70 -17.08
CA GLN A 371 14.26 10.69 -17.79
C GLN A 371 12.79 10.85 -17.39
N VAL A 372 11.88 10.71 -18.35
CA VAL A 372 10.43 10.76 -18.13
C VAL A 372 9.73 9.69 -18.97
N ASP A 373 8.95 8.82 -18.34
CA ASP A 373 8.19 7.74 -18.98
C ASP A 373 6.69 7.98 -18.76
N TYR A 374 5.94 8.21 -19.85
CA TYR A 374 4.53 8.60 -19.83
C TYR A 374 3.57 7.41 -19.87
N PHE A 375 2.57 7.46 -18.99
CA PHE A 375 1.46 6.52 -18.90
C PHE A 375 0.13 7.29 -19.02
N ASP A 376 -1.00 6.58 -19.09
CA ASP A 376 -2.30 7.24 -19.28
C ASP A 376 -2.66 8.22 -18.15
N LYS A 377 -2.52 7.78 -16.90
CA LYS A 377 -2.92 8.51 -15.68
C LYS A 377 -1.86 9.47 -15.15
N GLY A 378 -0.62 9.38 -15.63
CA GLY A 378 0.50 10.21 -15.15
C GLY A 378 1.80 9.93 -15.89
N ARG A 379 2.95 10.21 -15.26
CA ARG A 379 4.27 9.82 -15.78
C ARG A 379 5.19 9.46 -14.62
N MET A 380 6.23 8.70 -14.89
CA MET A 380 7.32 8.43 -13.94
C MET A 380 8.57 9.19 -14.38
N GLU A 381 9.36 9.69 -13.42
CA GLU A 381 10.53 10.52 -13.68
C GLU A 381 11.73 10.03 -12.85
N ILE A 382 12.91 9.97 -13.46
CA ILE A 382 14.19 9.83 -12.76
C ILE A 382 15.01 11.09 -13.01
N THR A 383 15.06 11.96 -11.99
CA THR A 383 15.76 13.25 -12.03
C THR A 383 17.24 13.13 -11.68
N ASN A 384 17.57 12.25 -10.74
CA ASN A 384 18.96 11.95 -10.38
C ASN A 384 19.22 10.44 -10.53
N PRO A 385 19.79 9.97 -11.67
CA PRO A 385 20.04 8.55 -11.90
C PRO A 385 21.08 7.96 -10.93
N ASP A 386 21.95 8.80 -10.36
CA ASP A 386 22.96 8.46 -9.35
C ASP A 386 22.42 8.57 -7.90
N GLY A 387 21.11 8.82 -7.75
CA GLY A 387 20.42 8.92 -6.46
C GLY A 387 20.22 7.58 -5.74
N ASP A 388 19.71 7.65 -4.51
CA ASP A 388 19.39 6.45 -3.72
C ASP A 388 18.18 5.71 -4.30
N ARG A 389 18.47 4.66 -5.08
CA ARG A 389 17.49 3.74 -5.69
C ARG A 389 16.59 2.98 -4.71
N SER A 390 16.89 3.01 -3.40
CA SER A 390 16.00 2.45 -2.37
C SER A 390 14.96 3.44 -1.85
N SER A 391 15.09 4.73 -2.19
CA SER A 391 14.10 5.75 -1.84
C SER A 391 12.83 5.63 -2.68
N GLU A 392 11.67 5.73 -2.03
CA GLU A 392 10.36 5.88 -2.70
C GLU A 392 10.32 7.08 -3.66
N TRP A 393 11.14 8.11 -3.39
CA TRP A 393 11.27 9.31 -4.21
C TRP A 393 12.39 9.24 -5.26
N PHE A 394 13.00 8.07 -5.51
CA PHE A 394 13.95 7.90 -6.62
C PHE A 394 13.26 8.02 -7.99
N VAL A 395 12.13 7.32 -8.12
CA VAL A 395 11.14 7.59 -9.16
C VAL A 395 10.20 8.66 -8.62
N THR A 396 9.76 9.61 -9.43
CA THR A 396 8.75 10.59 -9.02
C THR A 396 7.66 10.76 -10.09
N SER A 397 6.53 11.37 -9.71
CA SER A 397 5.32 11.45 -10.54
C SER A 397 5.17 12.77 -11.33
N GLY A 398 6.02 13.77 -11.05
CA GLY A 398 5.90 15.13 -11.59
C GLY A 398 4.74 15.96 -11.04
N LEU A 399 4.81 17.29 -11.21
CA LEU A 399 3.77 18.25 -10.81
C LEU A 399 2.74 18.52 -11.93
N LEU A 400 2.25 17.47 -12.59
CA LEU A 400 1.55 17.56 -13.88
C LEU A 400 0.35 18.51 -13.85
N VAL A 401 -0.48 18.39 -12.83
CA VAL A 401 -1.74 19.13 -12.73
C VAL A 401 -1.49 20.56 -12.23
N HIS A 402 -0.53 20.75 -11.32
CA HIS A 402 0.00 22.07 -10.96
C HIS A 402 0.46 22.85 -12.20
N ASP A 403 1.36 22.27 -13.00
CA ASP A 403 1.94 22.89 -14.19
C ASP A 403 0.89 23.24 -15.25
N MET A 404 -0.06 22.32 -15.52
CA MET A 404 -1.15 22.54 -16.47
C MET A 404 -2.11 23.65 -16.01
N ILE A 405 -2.39 23.77 -14.71
CA ILE A 405 -3.23 24.84 -14.16
C ILE A 405 -2.45 26.16 -14.15
N LEU A 406 -1.17 26.16 -13.76
CA LEU A 406 -0.27 27.32 -13.74
C LEU A 406 -0.07 27.88 -15.15
N GLY A 407 0.04 27.00 -16.15
CA GLY A 407 0.44 27.36 -17.50
C GLY A 407 1.95 27.50 -17.67
N ALA A 408 2.75 26.83 -16.85
CA ALA A 408 4.20 26.78 -16.97
C ALA A 408 4.72 25.41 -16.56
N ALA A 409 5.62 24.82 -17.36
CA ALA A 409 6.08 23.46 -17.19
C ALA A 409 7.38 23.42 -16.39
N GLN A 410 7.46 22.60 -15.35
CA GLN A 410 8.64 22.51 -14.49
C GLN A 410 9.86 22.00 -15.27
N THR A 411 10.97 22.73 -15.15
CA THR A 411 12.28 22.49 -15.78
C THR A 411 13.45 22.60 -14.78
N GLY A 412 13.14 22.53 -13.50
CA GLY A 412 14.07 22.47 -12.36
C GLY A 412 13.29 22.62 -11.05
N GLU A 413 13.96 22.53 -9.90
CA GLU A 413 13.29 22.60 -8.58
C GLU A 413 12.50 23.89 -8.40
N SER A 414 13.01 25.01 -8.93
CA SER A 414 12.37 26.33 -8.87
C SER A 414 12.24 27.05 -10.22
N THR A 415 12.58 26.36 -11.33
CA THR A 415 12.57 26.95 -12.69
C THR A 415 11.48 26.33 -13.56
N PHE A 416 10.80 27.19 -14.35
CA PHE A 416 9.66 26.81 -15.17
C PHE A 416 9.77 27.40 -16.59
N GLU A 417 9.43 26.60 -17.59
CA GLU A 417 9.24 27.04 -18.97
C GLU A 417 7.81 27.56 -19.16
N GLN A 418 7.66 28.80 -19.61
CA GLN A 418 6.36 29.45 -19.75
C GLN A 418 5.55 28.89 -20.93
N ALA A 419 4.28 28.58 -20.67
CA ALA A 419 3.32 28.08 -21.65
C ALA A 419 2.01 28.89 -21.54
N LYS A 420 0.86 28.22 -21.70
CA LYS A 420 -0.47 28.73 -21.35
C LYS A 420 -1.15 27.71 -20.43
N PRO A 421 -2.06 28.11 -19.53
CA PRO A 421 -2.89 27.14 -18.81
C PRO A 421 -3.60 26.18 -19.78
N ALA A 422 -3.73 24.91 -19.41
CA ALA A 422 -4.12 23.86 -20.34
C ALA A 422 -5.64 23.88 -20.64
N GLU A 423 -5.99 24.05 -21.91
CA GLU A 423 -7.36 23.96 -22.44
C GLU A 423 -7.73 22.49 -22.74
N VAL A 424 -7.54 21.61 -21.76
CA VAL A 424 -7.89 20.18 -21.78
C VAL A 424 -8.88 19.93 -20.66
N GLU A 425 -9.92 19.12 -20.89
CA GLU A 425 -10.95 18.83 -19.89
C GLU A 425 -10.40 18.25 -18.58
N LEU A 426 -11.01 18.63 -17.45
CA LEU A 426 -10.69 18.04 -16.15
C LEU A 426 -11.25 16.61 -16.01
N ALA A 427 -12.39 16.33 -16.63
CA ALA A 427 -13.12 15.07 -16.52
C ALA A 427 -14.11 14.89 -17.67
N GLY A 428 -14.35 13.65 -18.08
CA GLY A 428 -15.34 13.27 -19.09
C GLY A 428 -14.76 13.06 -20.49
N ASP A 429 -15.63 13.16 -21.49
CA ASP A 429 -15.31 13.01 -22.90
C ASP A 429 -14.49 14.21 -23.43
N PRO A 430 -13.71 14.04 -24.52
CA PRO A 430 -12.89 15.12 -25.09
C PRO A 430 -13.68 16.38 -25.47
N LEU A 431 -13.07 17.56 -25.31
CA LEU A 431 -13.70 18.86 -25.61
C LEU A 431 -14.39 18.98 -26.98
N SER A 432 -13.96 18.22 -27.99
CA SER A 432 -14.59 18.19 -29.33
C SER A 432 -16.05 17.74 -29.32
N VAL A 433 -16.44 16.92 -28.33
CA VAL A 433 -17.82 16.49 -28.07
C VAL A 433 -18.34 16.98 -26.72
N ASN A 434 -17.55 17.73 -25.97
CA ASN A 434 -17.81 18.18 -24.60
C ASN A 434 -17.41 19.67 -24.39
N PRO A 435 -17.91 20.61 -25.22
CA PRO A 435 -17.35 21.95 -25.34
C PRO A 435 -17.59 22.85 -24.11
N ASP A 436 -18.50 22.49 -23.21
CA ASP A 436 -18.86 23.28 -22.03
C ASP A 436 -18.17 22.78 -20.74
N ALA A 437 -17.38 21.70 -20.81
CA ALA A 437 -16.66 21.17 -19.65
C ALA A 437 -15.54 22.11 -19.17
N PRO A 438 -15.33 22.26 -17.84
CA PRO A 438 -14.19 22.94 -17.27
C PRO A 438 -12.86 22.27 -17.63
N THR A 439 -11.83 23.09 -17.80
CA THR A 439 -10.45 22.70 -18.14
C THR A 439 -9.49 23.01 -17.00
N TYR A 440 -8.23 22.56 -17.09
CA TYR A 440 -7.19 23.01 -16.15
C TYR A 440 -7.04 24.55 -16.15
N ALA A 441 -7.26 25.21 -17.30
CA ALA A 441 -7.28 26.66 -17.40
C ALA A 441 -8.41 27.31 -16.57
N SER A 442 -9.59 26.67 -16.45
CA SER A 442 -10.69 27.14 -15.59
C SER A 442 -10.28 27.26 -14.11
N LEU A 443 -9.34 26.43 -13.64
CA LEU A 443 -8.80 26.47 -12.28
C LEU A 443 -7.67 27.50 -12.08
N ASN A 444 -7.15 28.14 -13.14
CA ASN A 444 -5.91 28.94 -13.08
C ASN A 444 -5.95 30.04 -12.02
N HIS A 445 -7.11 30.64 -11.74
CA HIS A 445 -7.25 31.72 -10.76
C HIS A 445 -7.75 31.26 -9.38
N LEU A 446 -8.19 30.01 -9.27
CA LEU A 446 -8.74 29.40 -8.05
C LEU A 446 -7.70 28.59 -7.28
N ALA A 447 -6.78 27.93 -7.99
CA ALA A 447 -5.87 26.96 -7.43
C ALA A 447 -4.60 27.57 -6.81
N ALA A 448 -4.07 26.91 -5.78
CA ALA A 448 -2.82 27.19 -5.06
C ALA A 448 -1.52 27.01 -5.89
N VAL A 449 -1.56 27.39 -7.17
CA VAL A 449 -0.39 27.54 -8.06
C VAL A 449 0.19 28.97 -8.05
N ALA A 450 -0.37 29.85 -7.21
CA ALA A 450 0.15 31.19 -6.91
C ALA A 450 -0.30 31.65 -5.52
N ASP A 451 0.46 32.57 -4.93
CA ASP A 451 0.24 33.06 -3.55
C ASP A 451 -1.17 33.64 -3.31
N GLY A 452 -1.68 33.43 -2.09
CA GLY A 452 -2.93 34.01 -1.61
C GLY A 452 -4.21 33.30 -2.07
N ARG A 453 -4.13 32.30 -2.96
CA ARG A 453 -5.26 31.48 -3.39
C ARG A 453 -5.48 30.35 -2.39
N ARG A 454 -6.38 30.56 -1.45
CA ARG A 454 -6.69 29.65 -0.33
C ARG A 454 -8.17 29.73 0.00
N ALA A 455 -8.75 28.62 0.45
CA ALA A 455 -10.08 28.57 1.03
C ALA A 455 -10.01 28.66 2.57
N ALA A 456 -11.14 28.96 3.21
CA ALA A 456 -11.29 28.71 4.64
C ALA A 456 -11.45 27.20 4.88
N ASN A 457 -11.00 26.70 6.04
CA ASN A 457 -11.32 25.34 6.46
C ASN A 457 -12.85 25.25 6.74
N ARG A 458 -13.52 24.34 6.03
CA ARG A 458 -14.97 24.12 6.03
C ARG A 458 -15.33 22.67 6.39
N HIS A 459 -14.47 22.00 7.17
CA HIS A 459 -14.65 20.61 7.58
C HIS A 459 -16.08 20.30 8.09
N GLY A 460 -16.66 19.21 7.60
CA GLY A 460 -18.01 18.74 7.90
C GLY A 460 -19.13 19.38 7.04
N GLN A 461 -18.86 20.41 6.25
CA GLN A 461 -19.85 21.00 5.33
C GLN A 461 -20.00 20.15 4.07
N GLY A 462 -21.21 20.11 3.49
CA GLY A 462 -21.48 19.43 2.22
C GLY A 462 -20.78 20.10 1.05
N VAL A 463 -20.29 19.31 0.08
CA VAL A 463 -19.65 19.85 -1.14
C VAL A 463 -20.72 20.24 -2.13
N GLN A 464 -20.94 21.55 -2.28
CA GLN A 464 -22.04 22.14 -3.05
C GLN A 464 -21.55 23.14 -4.10
N GLU A 465 -20.25 23.44 -4.13
CA GLU A 465 -19.66 24.34 -5.10
C GLU A 465 -19.67 23.72 -6.51
N THR A 466 -20.10 24.49 -7.51
CA THR A 466 -20.06 24.10 -8.92
C THR A 466 -19.01 24.92 -9.67
N LEU A 467 -18.44 24.39 -10.76
CA LEU A 467 -17.46 25.09 -11.60
C LEU A 467 -17.91 25.08 -13.07
N ASP A 468 -17.90 26.26 -13.71
CA ASP A 468 -18.16 26.39 -15.15
C ASP A 468 -16.86 26.48 -15.98
N ARG A 469 -16.98 26.44 -17.32
CA ARG A 469 -15.84 26.52 -18.23
C ARG A 469 -15.01 27.80 -18.08
N ALA A 470 -15.65 28.93 -17.76
CA ALA A 470 -14.95 30.20 -17.54
C ALA A 470 -14.24 30.27 -16.18
N GLY A 471 -14.43 29.24 -15.33
CA GLY A 471 -13.87 29.17 -13.99
C GLY A 471 -14.70 29.89 -12.93
N ASN A 472 -15.94 30.28 -13.23
CA ASN A 472 -16.82 30.85 -12.21
C ASN A 472 -17.27 29.74 -11.24
N VAL A 473 -17.20 30.05 -9.94
CA VAL A 473 -17.71 29.16 -8.90
C VAL A 473 -19.18 29.48 -8.61
N GLY A 474 -20.05 28.51 -8.83
CA GLY A 474 -21.47 28.54 -8.46
C GLY A 474 -21.76 27.73 -7.19
N THR A 475 -23.04 27.50 -6.91
CA THR A 475 -23.48 26.65 -5.81
C THR A 475 -24.78 25.93 -6.16
N ASP A 476 -24.81 24.62 -5.99
CA ASP A 476 -26.02 23.80 -6.07
C ASP A 476 -26.19 22.99 -4.76
N PRO A 477 -27.08 23.44 -3.85
CA PRO A 477 -27.34 22.74 -2.59
C PRO A 477 -27.86 21.30 -2.74
N SER A 478 -28.38 20.91 -3.91
CA SER A 478 -28.82 19.52 -4.14
C SER A 478 -27.66 18.53 -4.21
N LEU A 479 -26.46 19.01 -4.53
CA LEU A 479 -25.25 18.19 -4.64
C LEU A 479 -24.53 17.99 -3.29
N GLY A 480 -24.79 18.87 -2.32
CA GLY A 480 -24.17 18.84 -0.98
C GLY A 480 -24.45 17.58 -0.14
N GLY A 481 -25.42 16.74 -0.56
CA GLY A 481 -25.75 15.48 0.10
C GLY A 481 -24.88 14.28 -0.31
N TYR A 482 -24.10 14.38 -1.39
CA TYR A 482 -23.28 13.25 -1.89
C TYR A 482 -21.97 13.08 -1.12
N THR A 483 -21.37 14.15 -0.62
CA THR A 483 -20.15 14.11 0.22
C THR A 483 -19.97 15.40 1.01
N THR A 484 -19.19 15.34 2.08
CA THR A 484 -18.76 16.49 2.90
C THR A 484 -17.28 16.80 2.67
N LEU A 485 -16.78 17.88 3.25
CA LEU A 485 -15.34 18.16 3.34
C LEU A 485 -14.77 17.47 4.57
N ALA A 486 -13.83 16.53 4.39
CA ALA A 486 -13.28 15.71 5.48
C ALA A 486 -11.77 15.96 5.74
N GLY A 487 -11.06 16.54 4.78
CA GLY A 487 -9.66 16.97 4.94
C GLY A 487 -9.47 18.46 4.73
N TYR A 488 -8.34 18.99 5.19
CA TYR A 488 -7.86 20.33 4.86
C TYR A 488 -6.33 20.33 4.90
N ASP A 489 -5.70 20.83 3.83
CA ASP A 489 -4.25 20.94 3.75
C ASP A 489 -3.81 22.35 4.17
N ASP A 490 -3.06 22.45 5.28
CA ASP A 490 -2.56 23.73 5.79
C ASP A 490 -1.43 24.34 4.94
N VAL A 491 -0.80 23.58 4.03
CA VAL A 491 0.26 24.10 3.15
C VAL A 491 -0.35 24.81 1.96
N THR A 492 -1.26 24.17 1.22
CA THR A 492 -1.95 24.78 0.06
C THR A 492 -3.13 25.65 0.48
N GLY A 493 -3.82 25.30 1.57
CA GLY A 493 -5.00 26.01 2.07
C GLY A 493 -6.31 25.57 1.42
N HIS A 494 -6.46 24.28 1.11
CA HIS A 494 -7.65 23.75 0.45
C HIS A 494 -8.26 22.56 1.19
N ASN A 495 -9.59 22.49 1.18
CA ASN A 495 -10.35 21.38 1.73
C ASN A 495 -10.32 20.17 0.79
N ILE A 496 -10.50 18.96 1.32
CA ILE A 496 -10.55 17.69 0.56
C ILE A 496 -11.94 17.08 0.71
N ALA A 497 -12.57 16.67 -0.40
CA ALA A 497 -13.84 15.96 -0.35
C ALA A 497 -13.71 14.61 0.37
N GLY A 498 -14.70 14.26 1.19
CA GLY A 498 -14.72 13.06 2.02
C GLY A 498 -14.55 11.80 1.20
N VAL A 499 -15.29 11.67 0.08
CA VAL A 499 -15.14 10.54 -0.84
C VAL A 499 -13.69 10.35 -1.33
N PHE A 500 -12.94 11.42 -1.55
CA PHE A 500 -11.52 11.33 -1.94
C PHE A 500 -10.61 11.08 -0.74
N SER A 501 -10.88 11.70 0.40
CA SER A 501 -10.12 11.48 1.65
C SER A 501 -10.21 10.02 2.11
N ASP A 502 -11.43 9.48 2.16
CA ASP A 502 -11.72 8.10 2.53
C ASP A 502 -11.07 7.12 1.55
N TRP A 503 -11.21 7.37 0.24
CA TRP A 503 -10.60 6.54 -0.80
C TRP A 503 -9.06 6.58 -0.76
N MET A 504 -8.45 7.74 -0.52
CA MET A 504 -7.00 7.87 -0.35
C MET A 504 -6.50 7.12 0.89
N ALA A 505 -7.30 7.08 1.97
CA ALA A 505 -6.94 6.36 3.20
C ALA A 505 -6.89 4.83 3.03
N THR A 506 -7.52 4.26 1.99
CA THR A 506 -7.45 2.81 1.68
C THR A 506 -6.39 2.45 0.63
N ARG A 507 -5.42 3.33 0.34
CA ARG A 507 -4.33 3.05 -0.62
C ARG A 507 -3.12 2.42 0.05
N ASP A 508 -2.43 1.56 -0.67
CA ASP A 508 -1.20 0.87 -0.29
C ASP A 508 0.09 1.64 -0.70
N TYR A 509 -0.06 2.94 -0.97
CA TYR A 509 1.00 3.88 -1.34
C TYR A 509 0.74 5.24 -0.66
N ASP A 510 1.77 6.05 -0.44
CA ASP A 510 1.59 7.41 0.09
C ASP A 510 0.78 8.28 -0.91
N PRO A 511 -0.40 8.81 -0.53
CA PRO A 511 -1.15 9.71 -1.38
C PRO A 511 -0.35 10.96 -1.80
N LEU A 512 0.57 11.45 -0.96
CA LEU A 512 1.43 12.59 -1.32
C LEU A 512 2.37 12.26 -2.48
N TYR A 513 2.88 11.02 -2.54
CA TYR A 513 3.75 10.54 -3.60
C TYR A 513 3.05 10.46 -4.96
N VAL A 514 1.85 9.85 -5.01
CA VAL A 514 1.16 9.61 -6.30
C VAL A 514 0.23 10.76 -6.70
N ILE A 515 -0.52 11.34 -5.76
CA ILE A 515 -1.61 12.30 -5.98
C ILE A 515 -1.16 13.73 -5.66
N GLY A 516 -0.43 13.89 -4.55
CA GLY A 516 0.05 15.18 -4.05
C GLY A 516 -0.96 15.97 -3.24
N ARG A 517 -0.61 17.21 -2.88
CA ARG A 517 -1.48 18.10 -2.09
C ARG A 517 -2.68 18.62 -2.91
N PRO A 518 -3.84 18.90 -2.29
CA PRO A 518 -4.97 19.49 -2.98
C PRO A 518 -4.62 20.91 -3.46
N LEU A 519 -4.78 21.17 -4.75
CA LEU A 519 -4.53 22.49 -5.34
C LEU A 519 -5.76 23.38 -5.34
N ALA A 520 -6.95 22.82 -5.28
CA ALA A 520 -8.20 23.56 -5.33
C ALA A 520 -9.27 22.90 -4.44
N GLU A 521 -10.35 23.62 -4.16
CA GLU A 521 -11.55 23.02 -3.56
C GLU A 521 -12.13 21.92 -4.48
N PRO A 522 -12.85 20.94 -3.94
CA PRO A 522 -13.61 20.00 -4.76
C PRO A 522 -14.82 20.72 -5.38
N TYR A 523 -14.99 20.60 -6.69
CA TYR A 523 -16.06 21.24 -7.47
C TYR A 523 -16.89 20.22 -8.22
N TRP A 524 -18.21 20.41 -8.22
CA TRP A 524 -19.09 19.72 -9.15
C TRP A 524 -19.00 20.34 -10.53
N VAL A 525 -18.64 19.53 -11.54
CA VAL A 525 -18.62 19.94 -12.95
C VAL A 525 -19.73 19.24 -13.71
N ARG A 526 -20.34 19.97 -14.64
CA ARG A 526 -21.25 19.41 -15.63
C ARG A 526 -20.41 18.96 -16.82
N THR A 527 -20.39 17.67 -17.12
CA THR A 527 -19.54 17.10 -18.16
C THR A 527 -20.22 15.91 -18.84
N ARG A 528 -19.79 15.56 -20.05
CA ARG A 528 -20.25 14.34 -20.73
C ARG A 528 -19.36 13.15 -20.39
N VAL A 529 -19.97 12.00 -20.13
CA VAL A 529 -19.30 10.72 -19.92
C VAL A 529 -19.98 9.71 -20.84
N ALA A 530 -19.24 9.14 -21.79
CA ALA A 530 -19.78 8.27 -22.84
C ALA A 530 -20.98 8.88 -23.59
N GLY A 531 -20.95 10.20 -23.81
CA GLY A 531 -21.99 11.00 -24.47
C GLY A 531 -23.15 11.42 -23.57
N ILE A 532 -23.22 10.97 -22.32
CA ILE A 532 -24.30 11.30 -21.37
C ILE A 532 -23.85 12.47 -20.47
N GLU A 533 -24.67 13.50 -20.35
CA GLU A 533 -24.34 14.69 -19.54
C GLU A 533 -24.69 14.49 -18.06
N GLU A 534 -23.66 14.47 -17.22
CA GLU A 534 -23.75 14.11 -15.80
C GLU A 534 -23.08 15.15 -14.88
N TRP A 535 -23.33 15.02 -13.58
CA TRP A 535 -22.62 15.75 -12.54
C TRP A 535 -21.49 14.88 -12.02
N VAL A 536 -20.25 15.33 -12.22
CA VAL A 536 -19.05 14.66 -11.71
C VAL A 536 -18.38 15.59 -10.71
N LEU A 537 -18.07 15.10 -9.52
CA LEU A 537 -17.27 15.86 -8.57
C LEU A 537 -15.80 15.72 -8.98
N VAL A 538 -15.07 16.83 -9.02
CA VAL A 538 -13.68 16.90 -9.47
C VAL A 538 -12.85 17.60 -8.40
N GLN A 539 -11.68 17.06 -8.08
CA GLN A 539 -10.69 17.78 -7.30
C GLN A 539 -9.30 17.66 -7.92
N ALA A 540 -8.64 18.81 -8.09
CA ALA A 540 -7.26 18.89 -8.56
C ALA A 540 -6.28 18.81 -7.38
N PHE A 541 -5.29 17.95 -7.52
CA PHE A 541 -4.12 17.82 -6.64
C PHE A 541 -2.86 18.10 -7.46
N GLU A 542 -1.68 18.24 -6.84
CA GLU A 542 -0.43 18.58 -7.53
C GLU A 542 -0.12 17.68 -8.74
N ARG A 543 -0.40 16.38 -8.62
CA ARG A 543 0.04 15.32 -9.56
C ARG A 543 -1.12 14.67 -10.31
N ARG A 544 -2.35 14.73 -9.79
CA ARG A 544 -3.54 14.04 -10.31
C ARG A 544 -4.81 14.87 -10.18
N VAL A 545 -5.78 14.57 -11.03
CA VAL A 545 -7.18 14.96 -10.83
C VAL A 545 -7.93 13.71 -10.39
N LEU A 546 -8.65 13.80 -9.27
CA LEU A 546 -9.59 12.77 -8.83
C LEU A 546 -11.00 13.15 -9.26
N THR A 547 -11.76 12.18 -9.75
CA THR A 547 -13.16 12.34 -10.15
C THR A 547 -14.04 11.40 -9.32
N PHE A 548 -15.22 11.87 -8.92
CA PHE A 548 -16.26 11.04 -8.29
C PHE A 548 -17.57 11.15 -9.08
N ASN A 549 -18.06 10.02 -9.59
CA ASN A 549 -19.36 9.93 -10.24
C ASN A 549 -20.30 9.02 -9.41
N PRO A 550 -21.37 9.56 -8.79
CA PRO A 550 -22.32 8.75 -8.02
C PRO A 550 -23.16 7.77 -8.87
N ALA A 551 -23.22 7.96 -10.20
CA ALA A 551 -23.94 7.06 -11.11
C ALA A 551 -23.20 5.74 -11.37
N ASN A 552 -21.87 5.71 -11.20
CA ASN A 552 -21.06 4.50 -11.37
C ASN A 552 -21.34 3.47 -10.25
N THR A 553 -21.06 2.19 -10.54
CA THR A 553 -21.05 1.13 -9.51
C THR A 553 -19.91 1.39 -8.51
N PRO A 554 -20.04 0.96 -7.24
CA PRO A 554 -19.19 1.42 -6.13
C PRO A 554 -17.68 1.40 -6.42
N GLU A 555 -17.20 0.32 -7.04
CA GLU A 555 -15.81 0.08 -7.40
C GLU A 555 -15.25 1.00 -8.51
N TRP A 556 -16.12 1.62 -9.31
CA TRP A 556 -15.77 2.59 -10.36
C TRP A 556 -16.23 4.02 -10.04
N ARG A 557 -16.70 4.30 -8.82
CA ARG A 557 -17.15 5.66 -8.46
C ARG A 557 -16.04 6.68 -8.41
N ILE A 558 -14.81 6.26 -8.12
CA ILE A 558 -13.66 7.15 -8.00
C ILE A 558 -12.59 6.72 -9.00
N GLU A 559 -12.18 7.66 -9.84
CA GLU A 559 -11.17 7.44 -10.86
C GLU A 559 -10.12 8.56 -10.85
N MET A 560 -8.94 8.26 -11.41
CA MET A 560 -7.96 9.28 -11.78
C MET A 560 -8.20 9.72 -13.23
N GLY A 561 -8.17 11.03 -13.49
CA GLY A 561 -8.13 11.56 -14.85
C GLY A 561 -6.89 11.12 -15.62
N ASN A 562 -6.91 11.20 -16.95
CA ASN A 562 -5.79 10.81 -17.82
C ASN A 562 -4.69 11.88 -17.86
N ALA A 563 -4.22 12.31 -16.68
CA ALA A 563 -3.33 13.46 -16.53
C ALA A 563 -1.99 13.30 -17.28
N GLY A 564 -1.52 12.07 -17.48
CA GLY A 564 -0.32 11.80 -18.29
C GLY A 564 -0.54 12.08 -19.77
N ARG A 565 -1.67 11.63 -20.34
CA ARG A 565 -2.09 11.98 -21.71
C ARG A 565 -2.28 13.49 -21.86
N HIS A 566 -3.01 14.12 -20.93
CA HIS A 566 -3.32 15.55 -20.96
C HIS A 566 -2.05 16.39 -20.90
N TYR A 567 -1.10 16.04 -20.02
CA TYR A 567 0.17 16.76 -19.89
C TYR A 567 1.06 16.57 -21.11
N TYR A 568 1.12 15.36 -21.69
CA TYR A 568 1.85 15.13 -22.94
C TYR A 568 1.29 16.00 -24.07
N GLU A 569 -0.03 16.01 -24.26
CA GLU A 569 -0.68 16.83 -25.28
C GLU A 569 -0.42 18.32 -25.07
N TRP A 570 -0.58 18.81 -23.85
CA TRP A 570 -0.34 20.20 -23.49
C TRP A 570 1.12 20.63 -23.72
N ARG A 571 2.08 19.84 -23.22
CA ARG A 571 3.52 20.16 -23.29
C ARG A 571 4.06 20.08 -24.72
N TYR A 572 3.70 19.03 -25.45
CA TYR A 572 4.24 18.76 -26.81
C TYR A 572 3.34 19.26 -27.95
N LYS A 573 2.13 19.77 -27.65
CA LYS A 573 1.13 20.28 -28.61
C LYS A 573 0.78 19.24 -29.69
N LYS A 574 0.67 17.98 -29.26
CA LYS A 574 0.50 16.81 -30.12
C LYS A 574 -0.26 15.73 -29.35
N ALA A 575 -1.25 15.10 -29.99
CA ALA A 575 -1.94 13.95 -29.44
C ALA A 575 -0.96 12.84 -28.98
N PRO A 576 -1.22 12.17 -27.85
CA PRO A 576 -0.43 11.02 -27.40
C PRO A 576 -0.40 9.90 -28.44
N PRO A 577 0.71 9.14 -28.58
CA PRO A 577 0.73 7.88 -29.32
C PRO A 577 -0.40 6.94 -28.87
N GLY A 578 -1.08 6.29 -29.81
CA GLY A 578 -2.21 5.40 -29.51
C GLY A 578 -3.47 6.13 -28.99
N SER A 579 -3.71 7.36 -29.44
CA SER A 579 -5.00 8.09 -29.32
C SER A 579 -5.97 7.71 -30.43
#